data_AF-A0A2J6QWR2-F1
#
_entry.id   AF-A0A2J6QWR2-F1
#
_cell.length_a   1.000
_cell.length_b   1.000
_cell.length_c   1.000
_cell.angle_alpha   90.00
_cell.angle_beta   90.00
_cell.angle_gamma   90.00
#
_symmetry.space_group_name_H-M   'P 1'
#
loop_
_entity.id
_entity.type
_entity.pdbx_description
1 polymer ?
#
loop_
_entity_poly.entity_id
_entity_poly.type
_entity_poly.pdbx_seq_one_letter_code
_entity_poly.pdbx_strand_id
1 'polypeptide(L)'
;MSTIHIPPTPAGLRLTSWLSVFNSPSNTETALLEFHQQSFLPPNEFANKSTTNELALRSRTGGFDPLEIITSEPTKISVLLQQKSDGERWGTVTVEVESQEPYYIIRFLIQRQGLEGEGGPGEEESSTAKQTESVG
;
A
#
# COMPACT_ATOMS: atom_id res chain seq x y z
N MET A 1 2.54 -9.76 23.41
CA MET A 1 2.77 -9.43 21.99
C MET A 1 3.79 -8.32 21.96
N SER A 2 4.93 -8.51 21.29
CA SER A 2 5.93 -7.46 21.16
C SER A 2 5.42 -6.42 20.17
N THR A 3 5.17 -5.20 20.63
CA THR A 3 4.81 -4.08 19.76
C THR A 3 6.04 -3.69 18.94
N ILE A 4 5.95 -3.81 17.61
CA ILE A 4 7.00 -3.31 16.73
C ILE A 4 6.94 -1.78 16.70
N HIS A 5 8.06 -1.14 17.01
CA HIS A 5 8.18 0.31 17.00
C HIS A 5 8.75 0.79 15.67
N ILE A 6 7.92 1.47 14.88
CA ILE A 6 8.35 2.10 13.63
C ILE A 6 9.28 3.29 13.96
N PRO A 7 10.51 3.34 13.42
CA PRO A 7 11.44 4.44 13.67
C PRO A 7 10.84 5.79 13.22
N PRO A 8 11.03 6.89 13.97
CA PRO A 8 10.47 8.19 13.64
C PRO A 8 11.30 8.92 12.58
N THR A 9 11.63 8.23 11.48
CA THR A 9 12.22 8.85 10.28
C THR A 9 11.13 9.53 9.44
N PRO A 10 11.46 10.44 8.50
CA PRO A 10 10.46 11.01 7.59
C PRO A 10 9.54 9.96 6.95
N ALA A 11 10.09 8.87 6.41
CA ALA A 11 9.29 7.77 5.86
C ALA A 11 8.47 7.02 6.93
N GLY A 12 9.07 6.74 8.09
CA GLY A 12 8.40 6.08 9.21
C GLY A 12 7.23 6.88 9.78
N LEU A 13 7.34 8.20 9.83
CA LEU A 13 6.27 9.10 10.28
C LEU A 13 5.11 9.10 9.29
N ARG A 14 5.37 9.11 7.98
CA ARG A 14 4.31 8.98 6.96
C ARG A 14 3.59 7.64 7.07
N LEU A 15 4.33 6.55 7.23
CA LEU A 15 3.73 5.22 7.43
C LEU A 15 2.89 5.14 8.72
N THR A 16 3.40 5.71 9.82
CA THR A 16 2.70 5.72 11.11
C THR A 16 1.40 6.53 11.03
N SER A 17 1.44 7.70 10.37
CA SER A 17 0.27 8.53 10.14
C SER A 17 -0.80 7.77 9.32
N TRP A 18 -0.40 7.11 8.24
CA TRP A 18 -1.29 6.28 7.46
C TRP A 18 -1.92 5.15 8.28
N LEU A 19 -1.13 4.38 9.03
CA LEU A 19 -1.63 3.29 9.88
C LEU A 19 -2.63 3.80 10.93
N SER A 20 -2.38 4.97 11.52
CA SER A 20 -3.28 5.60 12.49
C SER A 20 -4.63 5.92 11.87
N VAL A 21 -4.64 6.52 10.67
CA VAL A 21 -5.86 6.86 9.95
C VAL A 21 -6.59 5.60 9.49
N PHE A 22 -5.88 4.65 8.88
CA PHE A 22 -6.43 3.40 8.35
C PHE A 22 -7.09 2.57 9.45
N ASN A 23 -6.47 2.50 10.63
CA ASN A 23 -7.00 1.74 11.77
C ASN A 23 -8.07 2.49 12.58
N SER A 24 -8.34 3.76 12.30
CA SER A 24 -9.31 4.57 13.06
C SER A 24 -10.73 3.95 13.00
N PRO A 25 -11.49 3.94 14.12
CA PRO A 25 -12.86 3.41 14.16
C PRO A 25 -13.91 4.33 13.52
N SER A 26 -13.60 5.59 13.24
CA SER A 26 -14.53 6.57 12.67
C SER A 26 -13.85 7.53 11.68
N ASN A 27 -14.65 8.10 10.78
CA ASN A 27 -14.25 9.10 9.77
C ASN A 27 -13.06 8.67 8.88
N THR A 28 -12.87 7.36 8.71
CA THR A 28 -11.72 6.80 7.99
C THR A 28 -11.66 7.27 6.54
N GLU A 29 -12.80 7.39 5.85
CA GLU A 29 -12.85 7.85 4.45
C GLU A 29 -12.30 9.28 4.31
N THR A 30 -12.85 10.23 5.08
CA THR A 30 -12.41 11.63 5.05
C THR A 30 -10.95 11.76 5.45
N ALA A 31 -10.54 11.09 6.53
CA ALA A 31 -9.16 11.17 7.02
C ALA A 31 -8.15 10.54 6.04
N LEU A 32 -8.52 9.44 5.34
CA LEU A 32 -7.69 8.87 4.28
C LEU A 32 -7.58 9.83 3.09
N LEU A 33 -8.69 10.42 2.68
CA LEU A 33 -8.68 11.41 1.59
C LEU A 33 -7.77 12.60 1.93
N GLU A 34 -7.88 13.14 3.14
CA GLU A 34 -7.00 14.23 3.61
C GLU A 34 -5.53 13.80 3.66
N PHE A 35 -5.25 12.59 4.14
CA PHE A 35 -3.89 12.03 4.13
C PHE A 35 -3.30 12.01 2.72
N HIS A 36 -4.05 11.54 1.73
CA HIS A 36 -3.61 11.50 0.32
C HIS A 36 -3.43 12.88 -0.31
N GLN A 37 -4.28 13.84 0.05
CA GLN A 37 -4.18 15.20 -0.46
C GLN A 37 -2.97 15.95 0.12
N GLN A 38 -2.62 15.70 1.38
CA GLN A 38 -1.56 16.42 2.09
C GLN A 38 -0.18 15.75 1.98
N SER A 39 -0.14 14.44 1.78
CA SER A 39 1.12 13.68 1.83
C SER A 39 1.79 13.51 0.47
N PHE A 40 1.15 13.84 -0.65
CA PHE A 40 1.68 13.66 -2.02
C PHE A 40 1.77 15.00 -2.76
N LEU A 41 2.80 15.17 -3.60
CA LEU A 41 2.94 16.32 -4.52
C LEU A 41 3.34 15.85 -5.93
N PRO A 42 2.64 16.28 -7.01
CA PRO A 42 1.37 17.01 -6.98
C PRO A 42 0.29 16.23 -6.20
N PRO A 43 -0.76 16.91 -5.71
CA PRO A 43 -1.84 16.25 -4.99
C PRO A 43 -2.29 15.01 -5.76
N ASN A 44 -2.42 13.88 -5.07
CA ASN A 44 -2.70 12.60 -5.71
C ASN A 44 -4.01 12.70 -6.50
N GLU A 45 -3.93 12.78 -7.83
CA GLU A 45 -5.09 12.84 -8.72
C GLU A 45 -5.97 11.58 -8.58
N PHE A 46 -5.37 10.49 -8.11
CA PHE A 46 -6.01 9.22 -7.78
C PHE A 46 -6.34 9.09 -6.30
N ALA A 47 -6.37 10.18 -5.51
CA ALA A 47 -6.67 10.13 -4.08
C ALA A 47 -8.00 9.43 -3.80
N ASN A 48 -9.07 9.79 -4.53
CA ASN A 48 -10.38 9.12 -4.40
C ASN A 48 -10.30 7.62 -4.65
N LYS A 49 -9.59 7.19 -5.70
CA LYS A 49 -9.42 5.77 -6.03
C LYS A 49 -8.60 5.05 -4.95
N SER A 50 -7.55 5.70 -4.44
CA SER A 50 -6.68 5.17 -3.39
C SER A 50 -7.48 4.97 -2.11
N THR A 51 -8.21 6.01 -1.67
CA THR A 51 -9.13 5.96 -0.52
C THR A 51 -10.16 4.84 -0.65
N THR A 52 -10.83 4.71 -1.80
CA THR A 52 -11.79 3.62 -2.04
C THR A 52 -11.16 2.23 -1.92
N ASN A 53 -9.97 2.03 -2.50
CA ASN A 53 -9.25 0.76 -2.42
C ASN A 53 -8.84 0.43 -0.98
N GLU A 54 -8.43 1.43 -0.21
CA GLU A 54 -8.05 1.27 1.19
C GLU A 54 -9.26 1.00 2.09
N LEU A 55 -10.39 1.64 1.86
CA LEU A 55 -11.64 1.32 2.57
C LEU A 55 -12.07 -0.12 2.30
N ALA A 56 -11.99 -0.58 1.04
CA ALA A 56 -12.25 -1.97 0.69
C ALA A 56 -11.23 -2.93 1.32
N LEU A 57 -9.95 -2.53 1.42
CA LEU A 57 -8.93 -3.31 2.11
C LEU A 57 -9.21 -3.40 3.61
N ARG A 58 -9.56 -2.28 4.25
CA ARG A 58 -9.91 -2.21 5.68
C ARG A 58 -11.12 -3.07 6.00
N SER A 59 -12.16 -3.04 5.16
CA SER A 59 -13.35 -3.87 5.32
C SER A 59 -13.01 -5.38 5.36
N ARG A 60 -11.99 -5.80 4.61
CA ARG A 60 -11.53 -7.20 4.55
C ARG A 60 -10.57 -7.59 5.67
N THR A 61 -9.72 -6.67 6.12
CA THR A 61 -8.59 -6.96 7.02
C THR A 61 -8.81 -6.52 8.46
N GLY A 62 -9.82 -5.68 8.71
CA GLY A 62 -10.06 -5.07 10.02
C GLY A 62 -9.00 -4.05 10.45
N GLY A 63 -8.01 -3.74 9.60
CA GLY A 63 -6.83 -2.97 9.97
C GLY A 63 -5.55 -3.79 9.94
N PHE A 64 -4.44 -3.15 10.30
CA PHE A 64 -3.12 -3.78 10.35
C PHE A 64 -2.35 -3.44 11.63
N ASP A 65 -1.54 -4.38 12.10
CA ASP A 65 -0.47 -4.15 13.05
C ASP A 65 0.90 -4.40 12.37
N PRO A 66 1.91 -3.56 12.63
CA PRO A 66 3.28 -3.82 12.19
C PRO A 66 3.83 -5.10 12.84
N LEU A 67 4.33 -6.02 12.02
CA LEU A 67 4.89 -7.29 12.48
C LEU A 67 6.41 -7.35 12.39
N GLU A 68 7.01 -6.74 11.35
CA GLU A 68 8.46 -6.74 11.15
C GLU A 68 8.89 -5.53 10.31
N ILE A 69 10.04 -4.93 10.64
CA ILE A 69 10.67 -3.90 9.81
C ILE A 69 11.63 -4.60 8.84
N ILE A 70 11.32 -4.54 7.55
CA ILE A 70 12.13 -5.15 6.48
C ILE A 70 13.25 -4.21 6.04
N THR A 71 12.95 -2.92 5.95
CA THR A 71 13.94 -1.87 5.61
C THR A 71 13.61 -0.62 6.38
N SER A 72 14.62 0.06 6.90
CA SER A 72 14.48 1.36 7.55
C SER A 72 15.65 2.27 7.20
N GLU A 73 15.34 3.27 6.40
CA GLU A 73 16.22 4.37 5.99
C GLU A 73 15.49 5.70 6.30
N PRO A 74 16.18 6.85 6.27
CA PRO A 74 15.53 8.14 6.51
C PRO A 74 14.34 8.40 5.57
N THR A 75 14.51 8.10 4.28
CA THR A 75 13.54 8.41 3.21
C THR A 75 12.78 7.18 2.70
N LYS A 76 13.04 5.99 3.26
CA LYS A 76 12.38 4.75 2.85
C LYS A 76 12.14 3.84 4.04
N ILE A 77 10.95 3.27 4.10
CA ILE A 77 10.62 2.24 5.07
C ILE A 77 9.76 1.15 4.43
N SER A 78 10.06 -0.10 4.76
CA SER A 78 9.26 -1.26 4.38
C SER A 78 8.94 -2.08 5.62
N VAL A 79 7.66 -2.42 5.81
CA VAL A 79 7.16 -3.09 7.00
C VAL A 79 6.24 -4.25 6.59
N LEU A 80 6.45 -5.42 7.18
CA LEU A 80 5.51 -6.54 7.11
C LEU A 80 4.34 -6.29 8.05
N LEU A 81 3.12 -6.44 7.53
CA LEU A 81 1.87 -6.22 8.22
C LEU A 81 1.19 -7.54 8.59
N GLN A 82 0.58 -7.55 9.76
CA GLN A 82 -0.36 -8.56 10.22
C GLN A 82 -1.77 -7.96 10.21
N GLN A 83 -2.75 -8.68 9.67
CA GLN A 83 -4.14 -8.19 9.62
C GLN A 83 -4.86 -8.40 10.95
N LYS A 84 -5.76 -7.47 11.31
CA LYS A 84 -6.47 -7.51 12.60
C LYS A 84 -7.66 -8.46 12.62
N SER A 85 -8.18 -8.86 11.46
CA SER A 85 -9.35 -9.74 11.33
C SER A 85 -9.13 -11.13 11.94
N ASP A 86 -7.96 -11.72 11.72
CA ASP A 86 -7.61 -13.08 12.16
C ASP A 86 -6.19 -13.17 12.75
N GLY A 87 -5.40 -12.10 12.71
CA GLY A 87 -4.03 -12.09 13.21
C GLY A 87 -3.05 -12.79 12.29
N GLU A 88 -3.36 -13.01 11.02
CA GLU A 88 -2.41 -13.62 10.08
C GLU A 88 -1.46 -12.60 9.43
N ARG A 89 -0.28 -13.09 9.02
CA ARG A 89 0.63 -12.32 8.17
C ARG A 89 -0.08 -11.99 6.87
N TRP A 90 -0.02 -10.74 6.44
CA TRP A 90 -0.79 -10.29 5.29
C TRP A 90 0.10 -9.88 4.11
N GLY A 91 1.08 -9.02 4.34
CA GLY A 91 1.85 -8.45 3.24
C GLY A 91 2.71 -7.27 3.67
N THR A 92 3.43 -6.69 2.72
CA THR A 92 4.36 -5.60 2.98
C THR A 92 3.79 -4.26 2.53
N VAL A 93 4.00 -3.23 3.34
CA VAL A 93 3.82 -1.84 2.93
C VAL A 93 5.19 -1.18 2.80
N THR A 94 5.39 -0.44 1.71
CA THR A 94 6.60 0.35 1.46
C THR A 94 6.21 1.80 1.24
N VAL A 95 6.87 2.70 1.98
CA VAL A 95 6.73 4.14 1.84
C VAL A 95 8.10 4.73 1.52
N GLU A 96 8.18 5.50 0.44
CA GLU A 96 9.34 6.30 0.07
C GLU A 96 8.91 7.76 -0.04
N VAL A 97 9.74 8.65 0.51
CA VAL A 97 9.51 10.09 0.54
C VAL A 97 10.64 10.84 -0.14
N GLU A 98 10.36 12.07 -0.56
CA GLU A 98 11.41 12.99 -0.99
C GLU A 98 12.49 13.17 0.08
N SER A 99 13.69 13.56 -0.34
CA SER A 99 14.81 13.76 0.59
C SER A 99 14.79 15.12 1.29
N GLN A 100 13.88 16.02 0.92
CA GLN A 100 13.78 17.38 1.44
C GLN A 100 12.38 17.63 2.00
N GLU A 101 12.28 18.57 2.93
CA GLU A 101 11.00 19.02 3.46
C GLU A 101 10.09 19.53 2.33
N PRO A 102 8.78 19.23 2.38
CA PRO A 102 8.03 18.63 3.50
C PRO A 102 7.95 17.08 3.47
N TYR A 103 8.87 16.41 2.77
CA TYR A 103 8.95 14.95 2.66
C TYR A 103 7.67 14.34 2.08
N TYR A 104 7.30 14.79 0.88
CA TYR A 104 6.16 14.24 0.15
C TYR A 104 6.43 12.77 -0.20
N ILE A 105 5.38 11.96 -0.16
CA ILE A 105 5.41 10.56 -0.55
C ILE A 105 5.56 10.49 -2.07
N ILE A 106 6.65 9.88 -2.53
CA ILE A 106 6.92 9.61 -3.95
C ILE A 106 6.59 8.17 -4.32
N ARG A 107 6.49 7.28 -3.33
CA ARG A 107 6.06 5.90 -3.53
C ARG A 107 5.31 5.39 -2.30
N PHE A 108 4.11 4.88 -2.54
CA PHE A 108 3.32 4.16 -1.55
C PHE A 108 2.84 2.86 -2.17
N LEU A 109 3.39 1.73 -1.70
CA LEU A 109 3.07 0.43 -2.26
C LEU A 109 2.64 -0.53 -1.18
N ILE A 110 1.47 -1.11 -1.36
CA ILE A 110 0.94 -2.20 -0.53
C ILE A 110 0.97 -3.46 -1.39
N GLN A 111 1.71 -4.48 -0.95
CA GLN A 111 1.80 -5.77 -1.63
C GLN A 111 1.29 -6.85 -0.69
N ARG A 112 0.20 -7.53 -1.08
CA ARG A 112 -0.22 -8.75 -0.41
C ARG A 112 0.89 -9.79 -0.64
N GLN A 113 1.34 -10.44 0.42
CA GLN A 113 2.18 -11.62 0.25
C GLN A 113 1.28 -12.71 -0.33
N GLY A 114 1.63 -13.24 -1.50
CA GLY A 114 0.83 -14.27 -2.17
C GLY A 114 0.58 -15.43 -1.20
N LEU A 115 -0.68 -15.88 -1.12
CA LEU A 115 -0.92 -17.25 -0.73
C LEU A 115 -0.31 -18.09 -1.85
N GLU A 116 0.83 -18.73 -1.60
CA GLU A 116 1.22 -19.84 -2.46
C GLU A 116 0.11 -20.89 -2.33
N GLY A 117 -0.74 -20.97 -3.37
CA GLY A 117 -1.80 -21.97 -3.50
C GLY A 117 -3.22 -21.42 -3.50
N GLU A 118 -3.64 -20.79 -4.60
CA GLU A 118 -4.93 -21.10 -5.23
C GLU A 118 -4.93 -20.52 -6.65
N GLY A 119 -5.08 -21.41 -7.64
CA GLY A 119 -4.89 -21.11 -9.06
C GLY A 119 -5.88 -20.09 -9.62
N GLY A 120 -5.34 -19.05 -10.24
CA GLY A 120 -6.06 -18.29 -11.27
C GLY A 120 -5.47 -18.65 -12.64
N PRO A 121 -6.27 -19.07 -13.63
CA PRO A 121 -5.78 -19.24 -14.99
C PRO A 121 -5.60 -17.82 -15.57
N GLY A 122 -4.36 -17.41 -15.72
CA GLY A 122 -3.99 -16.21 -16.46
C GLY A 122 -2.96 -16.59 -17.49
N GLU A 123 -3.20 -16.12 -18.72
CA GLU A 123 -2.24 -16.06 -19.84
C GLU A 123 -2.25 -17.24 -20.83
N GLU A 124 -3.36 -17.37 -21.56
CA GLU A 124 -3.34 -17.46 -23.04
C GLU A 124 -4.63 -16.72 -23.46
N GLU A 125 -4.62 -15.55 -24.09
CA GLU A 125 -4.12 -15.31 -25.44
C GLU A 125 -3.56 -13.88 -25.54
N SER A 126 -2.27 -13.81 -25.90
CA SER A 126 -1.67 -12.62 -26.46
C SER A 126 -2.16 -12.47 -27.90
N SER A 127 -2.73 -11.30 -28.21
CA SER A 127 -3.05 -10.92 -29.58
C SER A 127 -1.80 -10.92 -30.45
N THR A 128 -1.81 -11.65 -31.56
CA THR A 128 -1.03 -11.25 -32.74
C THR A 128 -1.84 -11.45 -34.01
N ALA A 129 -2.41 -10.35 -34.47
CA ALA A 129 -2.74 -10.19 -35.88
C ALA A 129 -1.44 -10.20 -36.69
N LYS A 130 -1.32 -11.11 -37.66
CA LYS A 130 -0.54 -10.85 -38.87
C LYS A 130 -1.36 -11.25 -40.10
N GLN A 131 -1.76 -10.20 -40.81
CA GLN A 131 -2.07 -10.18 -42.23
C GLN A 131 -0.82 -10.52 -43.07
N THR A 132 -1.03 -10.85 -44.36
CA THR A 132 -0.09 -11.25 -45.46
C THR A 132 0.00 -12.78 -45.61
N GLU A 133 -0.25 -13.44 -46.75
CA GLU A 133 -0.05 -13.05 -48.16
C GLU A 133 -0.83 -13.97 -49.14
N SER A 134 -0.96 -13.50 -50.37
CA SER A 134 -1.67 -14.07 -51.53
C SER A 134 -0.98 -15.27 -52.19
N VAL A 135 -1.76 -15.91 -53.09
CA VAL A 135 -1.37 -16.63 -54.32
C VAL A 135 -1.14 -18.14 -54.24
N GLY A 136 -1.82 -18.85 -55.15
CA GLY A 136 -1.74 -20.29 -55.42
C GLY A 136 -2.99 -20.79 -56.08
#